data_AF-A0A4W2GJH4-F1
#
_entry.id   AF-A0A4W2GJH4-F1
#
_cell.length_a   1.000
_cell.length_b   1.000
_cell.length_c   1.000
_cell.angle_alpha   90.00
_cell.angle_beta   90.00
_cell.angle_gamma   90.00
#
_symmetry.space_group_name_H-M   'P 1'
#
loop_
_entity.id
_entity.type
_entity.pdbx_description
1 polymer ?
#
loop_
_entity_poly.entity_id
_entity_poly.type
_entity_poly.pdbx_seq_one_letter_code
_entity_poly.pdbx_strand_id
1 'polypeptide(L)'
;HRFTGLNEMSLGLLAWPLQVHRGFVAALSADLAHSRSWRVWEFDSDIVSVVFIGLWEAFYQQKFNISGIMVELPTYSEINSSWVISNEISYGQGLMLLANFMMSVALIFSSVALFVSRIKVPYPDFLRLCYKASALLLFLSCTCITIAVSWNFTVDFYGQTTLDFPLTFPVEREMITNKRLSYVFPLGTATSILLFGIFIFCYKIWLTSSLLLVNYALAAYELSFIIPCKQLADSLCLSQFCWQHLSKNLVHIFCSINIC
;
A
#
# COMPACT_ATOMS: atom_id res chain seq x y z
N HIS A 1 11.31 18.24 -29.83
CA HIS A 1 10.06 17.46 -30.02
C HIS A 1 10.23 15.93 -30.01
N ARG A 2 11.36 15.35 -29.52
CA ARG A 2 11.64 13.90 -29.61
C ARG A 2 12.12 13.26 -28.28
N PHE A 3 11.65 13.76 -27.13
CA PHE A 3 12.02 13.23 -25.80
C PHE A 3 10.84 12.92 -24.86
N THR A 4 9.60 13.16 -25.28
CA THR A 4 8.40 12.90 -24.45
C THR A 4 7.81 11.48 -24.64
N GLY A 5 8.20 10.76 -25.70
CA GLY A 5 7.57 9.47 -26.05
C GLY A 5 8.11 8.23 -25.30
N LEU A 6 9.33 8.27 -24.75
CA LEU A 6 9.94 7.08 -24.13
C LEU A 6 9.48 6.83 -22.68
N ASN A 7 8.97 7.85 -21.98
CA ASN A 7 8.53 7.69 -20.59
C ASN A 7 7.06 7.22 -20.48
N GLU A 8 6.19 7.58 -21.41
CA GLU A 8 4.78 7.14 -21.39
C GLU A 8 4.62 5.67 -21.81
N MET A 9 5.48 5.20 -22.72
CA MET A 9 5.43 3.82 -23.22
C MET A 9 5.92 2.79 -22.18
N SER A 10 6.83 3.19 -21.27
CA SER A 10 7.31 2.30 -20.19
C SER A 10 6.31 2.17 -19.04
N LEU A 11 5.61 3.25 -18.68
CA LEU A 11 4.54 3.26 -17.67
C LEU A 11 3.33 2.42 -18.10
N GLY A 12 2.97 2.45 -19.39
CA GLY A 12 1.86 1.65 -19.94
C GLY A 12 2.13 0.15 -19.99
N LEU A 13 3.38 -0.27 -20.24
CA LEU A 13 3.78 -1.68 -20.32
C LEU A 13 3.98 -2.31 -18.93
N LEU A 14 4.45 -1.53 -17.95
CA LEU A 14 4.63 -1.97 -16.55
C LEU A 14 3.31 -2.05 -15.76
N ALA A 15 2.24 -1.41 -16.23
CA ALA A 15 0.96 -1.34 -15.51
C ALA A 15 0.15 -2.65 -15.51
N TRP A 16 0.26 -3.47 -16.55
CA TRP A 16 -0.49 -4.73 -16.68
C TRP A 16 -0.05 -5.81 -15.67
N PRO A 17 1.25 -6.11 -15.52
CA PRO A 17 1.74 -7.01 -14.47
C PRO A 17 1.32 -6.52 -13.07
N LEU A 18 1.33 -5.20 -12.86
CA LEU A 18 0.99 -4.59 -11.59
C LEU A 18 -0.50 -4.69 -11.22
N GLN A 19 -1.41 -4.74 -12.20
CA GLN A 19 -2.85 -4.92 -11.95
C GLN A 19 -3.14 -6.36 -11.48
N VAL A 20 -2.51 -7.35 -12.13
CA VAL A 20 -2.65 -8.77 -11.80
C VAL A 20 -2.03 -9.08 -10.44
N HIS A 21 -0.81 -8.58 -10.17
CA HIS A 21 -0.19 -8.72 -8.85
C HIS A 21 -1.02 -8.08 -7.73
N ARG A 22 -1.69 -6.95 -8.01
CA ARG A 22 -2.55 -6.27 -7.03
C ARG A 22 -3.80 -7.05 -6.68
N GLY A 23 -4.51 -7.58 -7.68
CA GLY A 23 -5.68 -8.43 -7.45
C GLY A 23 -5.32 -9.73 -6.74
N PHE A 24 -4.18 -10.32 -7.11
CA PHE A 24 -3.68 -11.53 -6.46
C PHE A 24 -3.38 -11.31 -4.97
N VAL A 25 -2.66 -10.26 -4.59
CA VAL A 25 -2.35 -9.99 -3.18
C VAL A 25 -3.63 -9.66 -2.38
N ALA A 26 -4.64 -9.06 -3.03
CA ALA A 26 -5.93 -8.79 -2.39
C ALA A 26 -6.67 -10.09 -2.06
N ALA A 27 -6.67 -11.03 -3.01
CA ALA A 27 -7.22 -12.37 -2.80
C ALA A 27 -6.50 -13.09 -1.66
N LEU A 28 -5.16 -13.06 -1.62
CA LEU A 28 -4.39 -13.66 -0.52
C LEU A 28 -4.76 -13.06 0.84
N SER A 29 -4.96 -11.75 0.93
CA SER A 29 -5.36 -11.08 2.17
C SER A 29 -6.79 -11.44 2.60
N ALA A 30 -7.71 -11.59 1.64
CA ALA A 30 -9.06 -12.06 1.91
C ALA A 30 -9.07 -13.53 2.36
N ASP A 31 -8.32 -14.40 1.67
CA ASP A 31 -8.15 -15.81 2.02
C ASP A 31 -7.53 -15.97 3.42
N LEU A 32 -6.59 -15.09 3.78
CA LEU A 32 -6.02 -15.05 5.12
C LEU A 32 -7.09 -14.74 6.18
N ALA A 33 -7.93 -13.72 5.94
CA ALA A 33 -8.99 -13.34 6.86
C ALA A 33 -10.06 -14.44 7.01
N HIS A 34 -10.35 -15.19 5.94
CA HIS A 34 -11.30 -16.30 5.95
C HIS A 34 -10.68 -17.65 6.32
N SER A 35 -9.36 -17.72 6.49
CA SER A 35 -8.69 -18.98 6.82
C SER A 35 -9.20 -19.52 8.16
N ARG A 36 -9.38 -20.84 8.20
CA ARG A 36 -9.80 -21.61 9.37
C ARG A 36 -8.63 -22.07 10.22
N SER A 37 -7.41 -21.85 9.75
CA SER A 37 -6.24 -22.47 10.33
C SER A 37 -5.39 -21.47 11.08
N TRP A 38 -5.91 -20.34 11.56
CA TRP A 38 -5.09 -19.36 12.30
C TRP A 38 -4.33 -19.98 13.47
N ARG A 39 -4.93 -20.96 14.13
CA ARG A 39 -4.27 -21.85 15.10
C ARG A 39 -4.65 -23.29 14.80
N VAL A 40 -3.74 -24.21 15.10
CA VAL A 40 -3.96 -25.65 14.94
C VAL A 40 -3.50 -26.33 16.21
N TRP A 41 -4.46 -26.88 16.96
CA TRP A 41 -4.21 -27.50 18.25
C TRP A 41 -4.51 -28.99 18.19
N GLU A 42 -3.67 -29.78 18.84
CA GLU A 42 -3.82 -31.22 18.99
C GLU A 42 -4.25 -31.55 20.41
N PHE A 43 -5.12 -32.55 20.54
CA PHE A 43 -5.73 -32.93 21.80
C PHE A 43 -5.51 -34.42 22.08
N ASP A 44 -5.33 -34.75 23.35
CA ASP A 44 -5.34 -36.14 23.83
C ASP A 44 -6.79 -36.61 24.04
N SER A 45 -7.49 -36.88 22.93
CA SER A 45 -8.88 -37.31 22.98
C SER A 45 -9.20 -38.26 21.83
N ASP A 46 -9.89 -39.36 22.15
CA ASP A 46 -10.41 -40.31 21.16
C ASP A 46 -11.55 -39.74 20.29
N ILE A 47 -12.19 -38.65 20.74
CA ILE A 47 -13.33 -38.00 20.08
C ILE A 47 -12.86 -36.96 19.05
N VAL A 48 -12.00 -36.02 19.45
CA VAL A 48 -11.39 -35.01 18.56
C VAL A 48 -9.89 -34.96 18.80
N SER A 49 -9.10 -35.20 17.74
CA SER A 49 -7.64 -35.20 17.82
C SER A 49 -7.01 -33.87 17.40
N VAL A 50 -7.62 -33.15 16.46
CA VAL A 50 -7.11 -31.88 15.92
C VAL A 50 -8.25 -30.87 15.75
N VAL A 51 -8.02 -29.64 16.22
CA VAL A 51 -8.92 -28.51 16.03
C VAL A 51 -8.20 -27.41 15.26
N PHE A 52 -8.83 -26.94 14.20
CA PHE A 52 -8.42 -25.79 13.41
C PHE A 52 -9.24 -24.59 13.86
N ILE A 53 -8.59 -23.56 14.35
CA ILE A 53 -9.24 -22.36 14.88
C ILE A 53 -8.94 -21.21 13.92
N GLY A 54 -9.96 -20.68 13.27
CA GLY A 54 -9.89 -19.47 12.46
C GLY A 54 -10.18 -18.21 13.29
N LEU A 55 -10.26 -17.07 12.61
CA LEU A 55 -10.72 -15.84 13.25
C LEU A 55 -12.23 -15.83 13.49
N TRP A 56 -13.02 -16.47 12.62
CA TRP A 56 -14.48 -16.40 12.64
C TRP A 56 -15.16 -17.72 13.02
N GLU A 57 -14.49 -18.84 12.77
CA GLU A 57 -15.05 -20.18 12.95
C GLU A 57 -13.95 -21.15 13.39
N ALA A 58 -14.35 -22.17 14.15
CA ALA A 58 -13.54 -23.32 14.50
C ALA A 58 -14.04 -24.55 13.72
N PHE A 59 -13.09 -25.35 13.26
CA PHE A 59 -13.31 -26.56 12.48
C PHE A 59 -12.59 -27.74 13.13
N TYR A 60 -13.28 -28.88 13.23
CA TYR A 60 -12.70 -30.10 13.76
C TYR A 60 -13.34 -31.33 13.13
N GLN A 61 -12.60 -32.44 13.15
CA GLN A 61 -13.12 -33.74 12.76
C GLN A 61 -13.48 -34.52 14.02
N GLN A 62 -14.76 -34.86 14.14
CA GLN A 62 -15.28 -35.61 15.27
C GLN A 62 -15.41 -37.08 14.89
N LYS A 63 -14.81 -37.95 15.69
CA LYS A 63 -14.87 -39.40 15.55
C LYS A 63 -16.09 -39.94 16.27
N PHE A 64 -16.92 -40.66 15.54
CA PHE A 64 -18.08 -41.38 16.08
C PHE A 64 -17.90 -42.88 15.88
N ASN A 65 -18.23 -43.66 16.90
CA ASN A 65 -18.34 -45.10 16.78
C ASN A 65 -19.81 -45.45 16.49
N ILE A 66 -20.14 -45.69 15.22
CA ILE A 66 -21.47 -46.12 14.82
C ILE A 66 -21.38 -47.62 14.53
N SER A 67 -21.95 -48.42 15.43
CA SER A 67 -22.07 -49.88 15.25
C SER A 67 -20.73 -50.61 15.01
N GLY A 68 -19.63 -50.15 15.63
CA GLY A 68 -18.29 -50.76 15.52
C GLY A 68 -17.44 -50.19 14.38
N ILE A 69 -17.97 -49.26 13.58
CA ILE A 69 -17.22 -48.56 12.54
C ILE A 69 -16.92 -47.14 13.02
N MET A 70 -15.64 -46.77 12.98
CA MET A 70 -15.21 -45.40 13.26
C MET A 70 -15.47 -44.53 12.03
N VAL A 71 -16.32 -43.52 12.20
CA VAL A 71 -16.66 -42.54 11.15
C VAL A 71 -16.17 -41.18 11.61
N GLU A 72 -15.45 -40.47 10.73
CA GLU A 72 -14.98 -39.10 10.98
C GLU A 72 -15.94 -38.11 10.30
N LEU A 73 -16.57 -37.23 11.09
CA LEU A 73 -17.49 -36.22 10.58
C LEU A 73 -16.87 -34.81 10.74
N PRO A 74 -16.80 -34.02 9.65
CA PRO A 74 -16.40 -32.61 9.74
C PRO A 74 -17.48 -31.80 10.46
N THR A 75 -17.09 -31.12 11.53
CA THR A 75 -18.00 -30.27 12.31
C THR A 75 -17.47 -28.84 12.34
N TYR A 76 -18.40 -27.88 12.27
CA TYR A 76 -18.13 -26.45 12.22
C TYR A 76 -18.82 -25.78 13.42
N SER A 77 -18.09 -24.87 14.07
CA SER A 77 -18.62 -24.04 15.15
C SER A 77 -18.26 -22.59 14.87
N GLU A 78 -19.26 -21.74 14.69
CA GLU A 78 -19.04 -20.31 14.56
C GLU A 78 -18.57 -19.73 15.91
N ILE A 79 -17.51 -18.93 15.88
CA ILE A 79 -17.02 -18.21 17.05
C ILE A 79 -17.94 -17.00 17.24
N ASN A 80 -19.00 -17.21 18.01
CA ASN A 80 -20.02 -16.20 18.30
C ASN A 80 -20.05 -15.88 19.82
N SER A 81 -21.09 -15.19 20.29
CA SER A 81 -21.24 -14.78 21.70
C SER A 81 -21.30 -15.92 22.71
N SER A 82 -21.48 -17.17 22.27
CA SER A 82 -21.39 -18.35 23.15
C SER A 82 -19.95 -18.72 23.51
N TRP A 83 -18.97 -18.27 22.71
CA TRP A 83 -17.56 -18.43 23.00
C TRP A 83 -17.09 -17.28 23.89
N VAL A 84 -16.19 -17.57 24.83
CA VAL A 84 -15.43 -16.52 25.52
C VAL A 84 -14.36 -16.03 24.54
N ILE A 85 -14.75 -15.09 23.67
CA ILE A 85 -13.85 -14.52 22.66
C ILE A 85 -12.73 -13.77 23.39
N SER A 86 -11.52 -14.28 23.25
CA SER A 86 -10.36 -13.60 23.81
C SER A 86 -10.08 -12.28 23.10
N ASN A 87 -9.59 -11.30 23.85
CA ASN A 87 -9.21 -9.99 23.30
C ASN A 87 -8.25 -10.14 22.11
N GLU A 88 -7.35 -11.14 22.15
CA GLU A 88 -6.42 -11.50 21.08
C GLU A 88 -7.13 -11.70 19.73
N ILE A 89 -8.18 -12.54 19.72
CA ILE A 89 -8.90 -12.91 18.50
C ILE A 89 -9.75 -11.73 18.01
N SER A 90 -10.37 -10.99 18.93
CA SER A 90 -11.14 -9.79 18.60
C SER A 90 -10.27 -8.70 17.96
N TYR A 91 -9.07 -8.44 18.51
CA TYR A 91 -8.11 -7.53 17.88
C TYR A 91 -7.62 -8.06 16.53
N GLY A 92 -7.37 -9.37 16.41
CA GLY A 92 -7.00 -10.00 15.14
C GLY A 92 -8.06 -9.81 14.05
N GLN A 93 -9.34 -10.04 14.39
CA GLN A 93 -10.49 -9.78 13.50
C GLN A 93 -10.53 -8.31 13.06
N GLY A 94 -10.40 -7.37 14.00
CA GLY A 94 -10.41 -5.94 13.72
C GLY A 94 -9.26 -5.52 12.80
N LEU A 95 -8.04 -5.99 13.07
CA LEU A 95 -6.86 -5.70 12.25
C LEU A 95 -6.98 -6.27 10.84
N MET A 96 -7.50 -7.49 10.67
CA MET A 96 -7.68 -8.10 9.35
C MET A 96 -8.79 -7.42 8.54
N LEU A 97 -9.90 -7.05 9.17
CA LEU A 97 -10.95 -6.25 8.52
C LEU A 97 -10.41 -4.88 8.09
N LEU A 98 -9.68 -4.20 8.98
CA LEU A 98 -9.07 -2.91 8.69
C LEU A 98 -8.04 -3.01 7.55
N ALA A 99 -7.20 -4.04 7.55
CA ALA A 99 -6.24 -4.30 6.48
C ALA A 99 -6.94 -4.49 5.13
N ASN A 100 -7.93 -5.38 5.06
CA ASN A 100 -8.68 -5.64 3.83
C ASN A 100 -9.41 -4.40 3.33
N PHE A 101 -9.98 -3.59 4.23
CA PHE A 101 -10.61 -2.32 3.88
C PHE A 101 -9.61 -1.32 3.29
N MET A 102 -8.51 -1.05 4.00
CA MET A 102 -7.47 -0.11 3.55
C MET A 102 -6.85 -0.54 2.23
N MET A 103 -6.61 -1.84 2.07
CA MET A 103 -6.13 -2.42 0.82
C MET A 103 -7.11 -2.18 -0.33
N SER A 104 -8.40 -2.45 -0.12
CA SER A 104 -9.44 -2.26 -1.13
C SER A 104 -9.50 -0.80 -1.60
N VAL A 105 -9.47 0.14 -0.65
CA VAL A 105 -9.45 1.58 -0.94
C VAL A 105 -8.16 1.96 -1.70
N ALA A 106 -7.01 1.41 -1.31
CA ALA A 106 -5.74 1.65 -2.01
C ALA A 106 -5.80 1.19 -3.48
N LEU A 107 -6.41 0.04 -3.75
CA LEU A 107 -6.59 -0.51 -5.09
C LEU A 107 -7.47 0.37 -5.97
N ILE A 108 -8.52 0.98 -5.39
CA ILE A 108 -9.37 1.95 -6.10
C ILE A 108 -8.53 3.16 -6.50
N PHE A 109 -7.81 3.80 -5.57
CA PHE A 109 -6.95 4.95 -5.88
C PHE A 109 -5.88 4.62 -6.93
N SER A 110 -5.24 3.46 -6.79
CA SER A 110 -4.27 2.94 -7.73
C SER A 110 -4.84 2.73 -9.14
N SER A 111 -6.06 2.19 -9.24
CA SER A 111 -6.72 1.91 -10.51
C SER A 111 -7.20 3.19 -11.19
N VAL A 112 -7.74 4.14 -10.42
CA VAL A 112 -8.12 5.47 -10.90
C VAL A 112 -6.89 6.22 -11.40
N ALA A 113 -5.77 6.18 -10.68
CA ALA A 113 -4.51 6.80 -11.11
C ALA A 113 -4.03 6.21 -12.45
N LEU A 114 -4.07 4.88 -12.61
CA LEU A 114 -3.72 4.23 -13.86
C LEU A 114 -4.67 4.58 -15.00
N PHE A 115 -5.97 4.65 -14.74
CA PHE A 115 -6.94 5.02 -15.76
C PHE A 115 -6.70 6.44 -16.26
N VAL A 116 -6.52 7.39 -15.34
CA VAL A 116 -6.25 8.79 -15.67
C VAL A 116 -4.90 8.94 -16.38
N SER A 117 -3.87 8.16 -16.02
CA SER A 117 -2.57 8.21 -16.70
C SER A 117 -2.61 7.70 -18.14
N ARG A 118 -3.68 7.00 -18.57
CA ARG A 118 -3.87 6.57 -19.97
C ARG A 118 -4.54 7.63 -20.83
N ILE A 119 -5.26 8.56 -20.22
CA ILE A 119 -5.92 9.65 -20.93
C ILE A 119 -4.84 10.69 -21.26
N LYS A 120 -4.80 11.17 -22.51
CA LYS A 120 -3.80 12.12 -23.02
C LYS A 120 -3.81 13.51 -22.33
N VAL A 121 -4.63 13.70 -21.30
CA VAL A 121 -4.73 14.94 -20.53
C VAL A 121 -4.11 14.69 -19.16
N PRO A 122 -2.91 15.21 -18.88
CA PRO A 122 -2.23 14.94 -17.62
C PRO A 122 -2.82 15.81 -16.52
N TYR A 123 -3.40 15.19 -15.50
CA TYR A 123 -3.72 15.82 -14.22
C TYR A 123 -2.66 15.42 -13.17
N PRO A 124 -1.45 16.02 -13.20
CA PRO A 124 -0.30 15.55 -12.42
C PRO A 124 -0.55 15.60 -10.91
N ASP A 125 -1.23 16.64 -10.42
CA ASP A 125 -1.53 16.78 -8.98
C ASP A 125 -2.52 15.72 -8.50
N PHE A 126 -3.51 15.39 -9.31
CA PHE A 126 -4.49 14.33 -9.02
C PHE A 126 -3.81 12.96 -8.97
N LEU A 127 -2.95 12.64 -9.94
CA LEU A 127 -2.17 11.40 -9.95
C LEU A 127 -1.29 11.29 -8.70
N ARG A 128 -0.63 12.40 -8.30
CA ARG A 128 0.21 12.44 -7.11
C ARG A 128 -0.57 12.18 -5.83
N LEU A 129 -1.76 12.76 -5.71
CA LEU A 129 -2.65 12.52 -4.58
C LEU A 129 -3.06 11.04 -4.50
N CYS A 130 -3.47 10.46 -5.62
CA CYS A 130 -3.88 9.05 -5.69
C CYS A 130 -2.74 8.10 -5.32
N TYR A 131 -1.53 8.30 -5.86
CA TYR A 131 -0.37 7.46 -5.51
C TYR A 131 0.08 7.64 -4.06
N LYS A 132 0.04 8.86 -3.52
CA LYS A 132 0.34 9.13 -2.10
C LYS A 132 -0.67 8.44 -1.18
N ALA A 133 -1.97 8.59 -1.44
CA ALA A 133 -3.02 7.95 -0.67
C ALA A 133 -2.89 6.42 -0.75
N SER A 134 -2.72 5.87 -1.96
CA SER A 134 -2.53 4.43 -2.15
C SER A 134 -1.30 3.90 -1.40
N ALA A 135 -0.16 4.60 -1.42
CA ALA A 135 1.03 4.18 -0.71
C ALA A 135 0.80 4.14 0.81
N LEU A 136 0.20 5.19 1.38
CA LEU A 136 -0.11 5.24 2.81
C LEU A 136 -1.06 4.11 3.25
N LEU A 137 -2.12 3.88 2.47
CA LEU A 137 -3.09 2.83 2.76
C LEU A 137 -2.49 1.42 2.66
N LEU A 138 -1.63 1.17 1.66
CA LEU A 138 -0.91 -0.10 1.53
C LEU A 138 0.06 -0.33 2.68
N PHE A 139 0.77 0.72 3.12
CA PHE A 139 1.67 0.64 4.27
C PHE A 139 0.89 0.31 5.56
N LEU A 140 -0.21 1.01 5.82
CA LEU A 140 -1.08 0.72 6.98
C LEU A 140 -1.65 -0.71 6.93
N SER A 141 -2.09 -1.17 5.75
CA SER A 141 -2.58 -2.53 5.56
C SER A 141 -1.49 -3.58 5.85
N CYS A 142 -0.29 -3.36 5.34
CA CYS A 142 0.88 -4.22 5.59
C CYS A 142 1.18 -4.31 7.09
N THR A 143 1.19 -3.17 7.79
CA THR A 143 1.41 -3.12 9.24
C THR A 143 0.31 -3.88 9.99
N CYS A 144 -0.97 -3.72 9.62
CA CYS A 144 -2.08 -4.42 10.26
C CYS A 144 -1.94 -5.95 10.12
N ILE A 145 -1.63 -6.46 8.93
CA ILE A 145 -1.43 -7.90 8.69
C ILE A 145 -0.24 -8.41 9.49
N THR A 146 0.89 -7.69 9.47
CA THR A 146 2.08 -8.07 10.24
C THR A 146 1.74 -8.18 11.72
N ILE A 147 1.09 -7.16 12.29
CA ILE A 147 0.72 -7.16 13.71
C ILE A 147 -0.24 -8.31 14.01
N ALA A 148 -1.29 -8.51 13.20
CA ALA A 148 -2.27 -9.57 13.44
C ALA A 148 -1.63 -10.97 13.42
N VAL A 149 -0.77 -11.24 12.43
CA VAL A 149 -0.12 -12.54 12.25
C VAL A 149 0.95 -12.77 13.32
N SER A 150 1.80 -11.77 13.58
CA SER A 150 2.83 -11.86 14.61
C SER A 150 2.24 -11.98 16.01
N TRP A 151 1.23 -11.17 16.34
CA TRP A 151 0.56 -11.24 17.64
C TRP A 151 -0.12 -12.59 17.85
N ASN A 152 -0.85 -13.08 16.83
CA ASN A 152 -1.47 -14.41 16.90
C ASN A 152 -0.42 -15.51 17.15
N PHE A 153 0.69 -15.49 16.41
CA PHE A 153 1.78 -16.45 16.60
C PHE A 153 2.41 -16.35 17.99
N THR A 154 2.73 -15.14 18.45
CA THR A 154 3.37 -14.92 19.75
C THR A 154 2.48 -15.38 20.90
N VAL A 155 1.19 -15.02 20.86
CA VAL A 155 0.22 -15.41 21.89
C VAL A 155 -0.06 -16.91 21.89
N ASP A 156 -0.16 -17.52 20.70
CA ASP A 156 -0.48 -18.95 20.61
C ASP A 156 0.66 -19.82 21.17
N PHE A 157 1.91 -19.51 20.83
CA PHE A 157 3.07 -20.31 21.22
C PHE A 157 3.68 -19.92 22.57
N TYR A 158 3.77 -18.63 22.88
CA TYR A 158 4.46 -18.12 24.06
C TYR A 158 3.53 -17.56 25.13
N GLY A 159 2.29 -17.21 24.76
CA GLY A 159 1.28 -16.73 25.69
C GLY A 159 0.56 -17.85 26.42
N GLN A 160 -0.03 -17.54 27.58
CA GLN A 160 -1.14 -18.34 28.09
C GLN A 160 -2.33 -18.07 27.18
N THR A 161 -2.73 -19.06 26.39
CA THR A 161 -3.84 -18.93 25.42
C THR A 161 -5.14 -18.59 26.13
N THR A 162 -5.62 -17.35 26.06
CA THR A 162 -6.83 -16.91 26.76
C THR A 162 -8.15 -17.34 26.09
N LEU A 163 -8.08 -18.18 25.04
CA LEU A 163 -9.26 -18.67 24.33
C LEU A 163 -9.78 -19.93 25.03
N ASP A 164 -10.98 -19.84 25.58
CA ASP A 164 -11.66 -20.96 26.24
C ASP A 164 -12.85 -21.45 25.39
N PHE A 165 -13.07 -22.76 25.40
CA PHE A 165 -14.14 -23.40 24.65
C PHE A 165 -15.49 -23.28 25.36
N PRO A 166 -16.61 -23.22 24.62
CA PRO A 166 -17.93 -23.31 25.24
C PRO A 166 -18.12 -24.67 25.92
N LEU A 167 -18.95 -24.73 26.96
CA LEU A 167 -19.22 -25.97 27.72
C LEU A 167 -19.78 -27.12 26.87
N THR A 168 -20.34 -26.80 25.69
CA THR A 168 -20.86 -27.78 24.74
C THR A 168 -19.80 -28.34 23.79
N PHE A 169 -18.56 -27.86 23.86
CA PHE A 169 -17.46 -28.31 23.00
C PHE A 169 -16.95 -29.69 23.46
N PRO A 170 -16.60 -30.60 22.53
CA PRO A 170 -16.27 -31.99 22.88
C PRO A 170 -14.90 -32.18 23.55
N VAL A 171 -14.09 -31.13 23.65
CA VAL A 171 -12.75 -31.16 24.26
C VAL A 171 -12.53 -29.95 25.15
N GLU A 172 -11.78 -30.16 26.22
CA GLU A 172 -11.38 -29.12 27.16
C GLU A 172 -9.97 -28.61 26.81
N ARG A 173 -9.65 -27.39 27.25
CA ARG A 173 -8.38 -26.73 26.93
C ARG A 173 -7.19 -27.43 27.60
N GLU A 174 -7.40 -28.03 28.76
CA GLU A 174 -6.42 -28.78 29.53
C GLU A 174 -5.92 -30.02 28.78
N MET A 175 -6.68 -30.49 27.78
CA MET A 175 -6.37 -31.68 26.99
C MET A 175 -5.45 -31.38 25.78
N ILE A 176 -4.98 -30.13 25.62
CA ILE A 176 -4.07 -29.75 24.54
C ILE A 176 -2.70 -30.41 24.75
N THR A 177 -2.30 -31.26 23.81
CA THR A 177 -0.98 -31.93 23.82
C THR A 177 0.06 -31.15 23.05
N ASN A 178 -0.32 -30.52 21.95
CA ASN A 178 0.60 -29.87 21.04
C ASN A 178 -0.06 -28.72 20.27
N LYS A 179 0.75 -27.75 19.87
CA LYS A 179 0.34 -26.62 19.04
C LYS A 179 1.16 -26.65 17.75
N ARG A 180 0.48 -26.85 16.61
CA ARG A 180 1.14 -26.90 15.30
C ARG A 180 1.25 -25.50 14.71
N LEU A 181 2.38 -25.24 14.07
CA LEU A 181 2.58 -24.02 13.30
C LEU A 181 1.68 -24.06 12.07
N SER A 182 0.82 -23.07 11.96
CA SER A 182 -0.12 -22.95 10.85
C SER A 182 0.53 -22.35 9.59
N TYR A 183 0.02 -22.74 8.42
CA TYR A 183 0.32 -22.09 7.15
C TYR A 183 -0.09 -20.60 7.09
N VAL A 184 -1.00 -20.15 7.95
CA VAL A 184 -1.41 -18.74 8.05
C VAL A 184 -0.22 -17.84 8.39
N PHE A 185 0.74 -18.33 9.17
CA PHE A 185 1.94 -17.57 9.51
C PHE A 185 2.84 -17.28 8.29
N PRO A 186 3.35 -18.27 7.53
CA PRO A 186 4.12 -18.01 6.33
C PRO A 186 3.30 -17.30 5.24
N LEU A 187 2.01 -17.62 5.09
CA LEU A 187 1.15 -16.96 4.10
C LEU A 187 0.93 -15.47 4.41
N GLY A 188 0.63 -15.15 5.67
CA GLY A 188 0.47 -13.77 6.14
C GLY A 188 1.76 -12.97 6.02
N THR A 189 2.89 -13.58 6.37
CA THR A 189 4.22 -12.97 6.20
C THR A 189 4.52 -12.68 4.72
N ALA A 190 4.27 -13.64 3.83
CA ALA A 190 4.47 -13.47 2.39
C ALA A 190 3.56 -12.37 1.82
N THR A 191 2.29 -12.34 2.23
CA THR A 191 1.32 -11.31 1.82
C THR A 191 1.79 -9.92 2.25
N SER A 192 2.26 -9.79 3.48
CA SER A 192 2.80 -8.53 3.99
C SER A 192 4.04 -8.07 3.22
N ILE A 193 4.97 -8.96 2.89
CA ILE A 193 6.15 -8.65 2.08
C ILE A 193 5.74 -8.15 0.68
N LEU A 194 4.78 -8.83 0.05
CA LEU A 194 4.27 -8.42 -1.27
C LEU A 194 3.61 -7.04 -1.22
N LEU A 195 2.79 -6.77 -0.20
CA LEU A 195 2.19 -5.45 0.03
C LEU A 195 3.25 -4.37 0.23
N PHE A 196 4.29 -4.65 0.99
CA PHE A 196 5.40 -3.72 1.20
C PHE A 196 6.14 -3.43 -0.11
N GLY A 197 6.32 -4.43 -0.97
CA GLY A 197 6.86 -4.24 -2.32
C GLY A 197 6.01 -3.30 -3.19
N ILE A 198 4.68 -3.48 -3.17
CA ILE A 198 3.74 -2.60 -3.89
C ILE A 198 3.79 -1.18 -3.31
N PHE A 199 3.87 -1.05 -1.98
CA PHE A 199 4.06 0.23 -1.31
C PHE A 199 5.31 0.95 -1.80
N ILE A 200 6.48 0.29 -1.80
CA ILE A 200 7.75 0.88 -2.28
C ILE A 200 7.60 1.35 -3.74
N PHE A 201 6.92 0.56 -4.58
CA PHE A 201 6.68 0.93 -5.96
C PHE A 201 5.81 2.19 -6.10
N CYS A 202 4.67 2.24 -5.41
CA CYS A 202 3.78 3.42 -5.40
C CYS A 202 4.49 4.66 -4.84
N TYR A 203 5.27 4.47 -3.77
CA TYR A 203 6.07 5.53 -3.16
C TYR A 203 7.14 6.07 -4.12
N LYS A 204 7.83 5.19 -4.86
CA LYS A 204 8.81 5.60 -5.89
C LYS A 204 8.17 6.39 -7.02
N ILE A 205 7.00 5.99 -7.50
CA ILE A 205 6.25 6.76 -8.52
C ILE A 205 5.95 8.15 -7.99
N TRP A 206 5.37 8.25 -6.79
CA TRP A 206 5.08 9.53 -6.15
C TRP A 206 6.34 10.41 -6.04
N LEU A 207 7.45 9.84 -5.59
CA LEU A 207 8.72 10.55 -5.44
C LEU A 207 9.26 11.05 -6.79
N THR A 208 9.20 10.22 -7.83
CA THR A 208 9.69 10.58 -9.18
C THR A 208 8.85 11.70 -9.80
N SER A 209 7.51 11.61 -9.68
CA SER A 209 6.60 12.67 -10.12
C SER A 209 6.84 13.98 -9.35
N SER A 210 7.22 13.91 -8.08
CA SER A 210 7.55 15.10 -7.29
C SER A 210 8.87 15.77 -7.69
N LEU A 211 9.90 14.98 -8.00
CA LEU A 211 11.22 15.48 -8.42
C LEU A 211 11.19 16.12 -9.81
N LEU A 212 10.41 15.55 -10.73
CA LEU A 212 10.19 16.15 -12.05
C LEU A 212 9.56 17.55 -11.92
N LEU A 213 8.58 17.74 -11.04
CA LEU A 213 7.99 19.05 -10.76
C LEU A 213 8.97 20.03 -10.12
N VAL A 214 9.82 19.59 -9.19
CA VAL A 214 10.88 20.44 -8.62
C VAL A 214 11.87 20.87 -9.70
N ASN A 215 12.28 19.97 -10.59
CA ASN A 215 13.17 20.29 -11.70
C ASN A 215 12.52 21.21 -12.73
N TYR A 216 11.22 21.03 -13.03
CA TYR A 216 10.46 21.93 -13.91
C TYR A 216 10.22 23.30 -13.26
N ALA A 217 9.96 23.35 -11.95
CA ALA A 217 9.81 24.59 -11.20
C ALA A 217 11.14 25.35 -11.08
N LEU A 218 12.25 24.64 -10.84
CA LEU A 218 13.60 25.20 -10.88
C LEU A 218 13.97 25.67 -12.29
N ALA A 219 13.67 24.90 -13.33
CA ALA A 219 13.91 25.31 -14.72
C ALA A 219 13.02 26.52 -15.12
N ALA A 220 11.77 26.57 -14.65
CA ALA A 220 10.89 27.72 -14.84
C ALA A 220 11.37 28.95 -14.06
N TYR A 221 11.92 28.75 -12.86
CA TYR A 221 12.54 29.79 -12.04
C TYR A 221 13.80 30.36 -12.72
N GLU A 222 14.70 29.50 -13.20
CA GLU A 222 15.87 29.87 -14.01
C GLU A 222 15.46 30.60 -15.30
N LEU A 223 14.45 30.12 -16.03
CA LEU A 223 13.91 30.83 -17.19
C LEU A 223 13.29 32.19 -16.81
N SER A 224 12.62 32.29 -15.67
CA SER A 224 12.09 33.57 -15.17
C SER A 224 13.16 34.53 -14.65
N PHE A 225 14.39 34.08 -14.42
CA PHE A 225 15.58 34.93 -14.22
C PHE A 225 16.26 35.31 -15.54
N ILE A 226 16.24 34.42 -16.54
CA ILE A 226 16.82 34.67 -17.87
C ILE A 226 15.96 35.64 -18.70
N ILE A 227 14.62 35.56 -18.62
CA ILE A 227 13.69 36.44 -19.35
C ILE A 227 13.86 37.94 -18.99
N PRO A 228 13.95 38.36 -17.72
CA PRO A 228 14.25 39.75 -17.37
C PRO A 228 15.69 40.13 -17.74
N CYS A 229 16.65 39.21 -17.73
CA CYS A 229 18.01 39.49 -18.17
C CYS A 229 18.10 39.75 -19.69
N LYS A 230 17.28 39.05 -20.49
CA LYS A 230 17.16 39.28 -21.93
C LYS A 230 16.40 40.58 -22.26
N GLN A 231 15.33 40.90 -21.52
CA GLN A 231 14.66 42.19 -21.64
C GLN A 231 15.54 43.37 -21.18
N LEU A 232 16.37 43.18 -20.15
CA LEU A 232 17.33 44.19 -19.72
C LEU A 232 18.45 44.37 -20.76
N ALA A 233 18.99 43.29 -21.33
CA ALA A 233 19.96 43.33 -22.41
C ALA A 233 19.40 43.97 -23.69
N ASP A 234 18.16 43.65 -24.07
CA ASP A 234 17.50 44.25 -25.24
C ASP A 234 17.17 45.74 -24.98
N SER A 235 16.82 46.14 -23.75
CA SER A 235 16.63 47.55 -23.36
C SER A 235 17.93 48.36 -23.32
N LEU A 236 19.05 47.75 -22.90
CA LEU A 236 20.37 48.36 -22.93
C LEU A 236 20.90 48.49 -24.38
N CYS A 237 20.62 47.50 -25.23
CA CYS A 237 20.98 47.54 -26.65
C CYS A 237 20.16 48.60 -27.42
N LEU A 238 18.86 48.75 -27.10
CA LEU A 238 18.02 49.86 -27.59
C LEU A 238 18.50 51.23 -27.10
N SER A 239 19.06 51.33 -25.88
CA SER A 239 19.64 52.59 -25.39
C SER A 239 20.93 52.99 -26.13
N GLN A 240 21.75 52.01 -26.54
CA GLN A 240 22.94 52.24 -27.36
C GLN A 240 22.59 52.61 -28.82
N PHE A 241 21.51 52.05 -29.37
CA PHE A 241 21.00 52.42 -30.69
C PHE A 241 20.31 53.81 -30.68
N CYS A 242 19.65 54.18 -29.58
CA CYS A 242 19.05 55.50 -29.42
C CYS A 242 20.12 56.60 -29.24
N TRP A 243 21.23 56.30 -28.55
CA TRP A 243 22.37 57.22 -28.42
C TRP A 243 23.10 57.50 -29.75
N GLN A 244 23.18 56.53 -30.66
CA GLN A 244 23.77 56.77 -31.99
C GLN A 244 22.86 57.54 -32.95
N HIS A 245 21.54 57.57 -32.71
CA HIS A 245 20.61 58.33 -33.54
C HIS A 245 20.31 59.73 -33.00
N LEU A 246 20.51 59.98 -31.69
CA LEU A 246 20.41 61.31 -31.08
C LEU A 246 21.68 62.16 -31.25
N SER A 247 22.86 61.54 -31.45
CA SER A 247 24.13 62.30 -31.62
C SER A 247 24.29 62.95 -33.00
N LYS A 248 23.44 62.62 -33.98
CA LYS A 248 23.50 63.22 -35.33
C LYS A 248 22.71 64.52 -35.48
N ASN A 249 21.87 64.90 -34.51
CA ASN A 249 21.03 66.10 -34.58
C ASN A 249 21.35 67.18 -33.52
N LEU A 250 22.44 67.03 -32.76
CA LEU A 250 22.85 67.99 -31.70
C LEU A 250 24.24 68.61 -31.91
N VAL A 251 24.81 68.53 -33.13
CA VAL A 251 26.14 69.11 -33.45
C VAL A 251 26.06 70.56 -33.98
N HIS A 252 24.87 71.17 -34.04
CA HIS A 252 24.74 72.54 -34.57
C HIS A 252 24.61 73.66 -33.52
N ILE A 253 24.68 73.36 -32.22
CA ILE A 253 24.58 74.37 -31.17
C ILE A 253 25.61 74.05 -30.08
N PHE A 254 26.52 74.99 -29.82
CA PHE A 254 27.69 74.95 -28.93
C PHE A 254 29.01 74.43 -29.53
N CYS A 255 29.52 75.19 -30.51
CA CYS A 255 30.96 75.33 -30.73
C CYS A 255 31.39 76.69 -30.15
N SER A 256 32.09 76.67 -29.01
CA SER A 256 33.07 77.67 -28.50
C SER A 256 32.96 77.87 -26.99
N ILE A 257 34.14 78.10 -26.37
CA ILE A 257 34.46 78.15 -24.93
C ILE A 257 34.83 76.74 -24.43
N ASN A 258 36.10 76.35 -24.26
CA ASN A 258 37.29 77.12 -23.88
C ASN A 258 38.60 76.42 -24.29
N ILE A 259 39.57 77.22 -24.72
CA ILE A 259 41.01 76.99 -24.47
C ILE A 259 41.49 78.22 -23.70
N CYS A 260 42.10 77.97 -22.54
CA CYS A 260 42.55 78.87 -21.46
C CYS A 260 41.46 79.45 -20.55
#